data_AF-A0A2S4UQU5-F1
#
_entry.id   AF-A0A2S4UQU5-F1
#
_cell.length_a   1.000
_cell.length_b   1.000
_cell.length_c   1.000
_cell.angle_alpha   90.00
_cell.angle_beta   90.00
_cell.angle_gamma   90.00
#
_symmetry.space_group_name_H-M   'P 1'
#
loop_
_entity.id
_entity.type
_entity.pdbx_description
1 polymer ?
#
loop_
_entity_poly.entity_id
_entity_poly.type
_entity_poly.pdbx_seq_one_letter_code
_entity_poly.pdbx_strand_id
1 'polypeptide(L)'
;HAKTYSAHEALTVCKLLVDSPGFIPHFETTKLLGRSVVEEMIALNFLHYRSSAEFFRDLLPSPRVPVLTAPSEPARLAMQELVIKHAHLLNAQPPEEN
;
A
#
# COMPACT_ATOMS: atom_id res chain seq x y z
N HIS A 1 4.46 20.36 1.21
CA HIS A 1 5.03 19.06 0.81
C HIS A 1 4.88 18.91 -0.69
N ALA A 2 5.94 18.54 -1.40
CA ALA A 2 5.82 18.14 -2.80
C ALA A 2 5.09 16.79 -2.84
N LYS A 3 4.06 16.67 -3.70
CA LYS A 3 3.32 15.42 -3.87
C LYS A 3 4.23 14.43 -4.60
N THR A 4 4.69 13.40 -3.90
CA THR A 4 5.64 12.41 -4.42
C THR A 4 4.95 11.18 -5.00
N TYR A 5 3.70 10.90 -4.60
CA TYR A 5 2.94 9.79 -5.17
C TYR A 5 1.74 10.20 -6.04
N SER A 6 1.51 9.39 -7.06
CA SER A 6 0.49 9.50 -8.11
C SER A 6 -0.68 8.54 -7.85
N ALA A 7 -1.72 8.64 -8.69
CA ALA A 7 -2.82 7.69 -8.67
C ALA A 7 -2.36 6.25 -8.98
N HIS A 8 -1.30 6.09 -9.78
CA HIS A 8 -0.76 4.78 -10.12
C HIS A 8 -0.13 4.10 -8.89
N GLU A 9 0.74 4.78 -8.14
CA GLU A 9 1.33 4.21 -6.92
C GLU A 9 0.26 3.89 -5.87
N ALA A 10 -0.73 4.76 -5.70
CA ALA A 10 -1.85 4.51 -4.80
C ALA A 10 -2.62 3.24 -5.19
N LEU A 11 -2.96 3.09 -6.48
CA LEU A 11 -3.65 1.92 -7.00
C LEU A 11 -2.81 0.63 -6.89
N THR A 12 -1.50 0.72 -7.13
CA THR A 12 -0.55 -0.39 -6.96
C THR A 12 -0.52 -0.87 -5.51
N VAL A 13 -0.44 0.03 -4.53
CA VAL A 13 -0.49 -0.35 -3.11
C VAL A 13 -1.83 -0.97 -2.73
N CYS A 14 -2.95 -0.39 -3.20
CA CYS A 14 -4.28 -0.95 -2.97
C CYS A 14 -4.34 -2.39 -3.48
N LYS A 15 -3.84 -2.65 -4.70
CA LYS A 15 -3.81 -3.99 -5.30
C LYS A 15 -2.98 -4.95 -4.44
N LEU A 16 -1.77 -4.54 -4.04
CA LEU A 16 -0.91 -5.35 -3.17
C LEU A 16 -1.60 -5.70 -1.85
N LEU A 17 -2.28 -4.74 -1.20
CA LEU A 17 -3.00 -4.99 0.05
C LEU A 17 -4.20 -5.92 -0.14
N VAL A 18 -4.98 -5.75 -1.22
CA VAL A 18 -6.15 -6.59 -1.52
C VAL A 18 -5.76 -8.04 -1.78
N ASP A 19 -4.62 -8.26 -2.44
CA ASP A 19 -4.09 -9.59 -2.73
C ASP A 19 -3.31 -10.20 -1.54
N SER A 20 -3.15 -9.45 -0.44
CA SER A 20 -2.45 -9.86 0.77
C SER A 20 -3.41 -10.38 1.85
N PRO A 21 -2.91 -11.04 2.91
CA PRO A 21 -3.72 -11.38 4.09
C PRO A 21 -4.16 -10.17 4.96
N GLY A 22 -4.03 -8.94 4.44
CA GLY A 22 -4.39 -7.69 5.13
C GLY A 22 -3.19 -6.80 5.48
N PHE A 23 -1.97 -7.22 5.15
CA PHE A 23 -0.75 -6.45 5.33
C PHE A 23 0.30 -6.81 4.28
N ILE A 24 1.18 -5.86 3.95
CA ILE A 24 2.29 -6.02 3.00
C ILE A 24 3.64 -5.66 3.67
N PRO A 25 4.77 -6.31 3.31
CA PRO A 25 6.06 -6.02 3.92
C PRO A 25 6.56 -4.59 3.60
N HIS A 26 6.84 -3.79 4.63
CA HIS A 26 7.25 -2.39 4.46
C HIS A 26 8.51 -2.24 3.60
N PHE A 27 9.51 -3.11 3.80
CA PHE A 27 10.78 -3.06 3.07
C PHE A 27 10.59 -3.30 1.57
N GLU A 28 9.85 -4.33 1.19
CA GLU A 28 9.61 -4.66 -0.21
C GLU A 28 8.75 -3.59 -0.90
N THR A 29 7.73 -3.06 -0.22
CA THR A 29 6.93 -1.95 -0.74
C THR A 29 7.77 -0.69 -0.94
N THR A 30 8.68 -0.38 -0.01
CA THR A 30 9.62 0.74 -0.14
C THR A 30 10.59 0.56 -1.30
N LYS A 31 11.06 -0.66 -1.53
CA LYS A 31 11.94 -0.99 -2.67
C LYS A 31 11.23 -0.85 -4.00
N LEU A 32 9.94 -1.20 -4.06
CA LEU A 32 9.11 -1.11 -5.25
C LEU A 32 8.74 0.32 -5.63
N LEU A 33 8.30 1.12 -4.65
CA LEU A 33 7.68 2.44 -4.90
C LEU A 33 8.59 3.62 -4.55
N GLY A 34 9.68 3.38 -3.84
CA GLY A 34 10.56 4.43 -3.34
C GLY A 34 10.19 4.90 -1.92
N ARG A 35 11.21 5.26 -1.15
CA ARG A 35 11.08 5.66 0.26
C ARG A 35 10.18 6.89 0.44
N SER A 36 10.40 7.95 -0.33
CA SER A 36 9.63 9.19 -0.20
C SER A 36 8.13 8.97 -0.42
N VAL A 37 7.79 8.13 -1.39
CA VAL A 37 6.40 7.77 -1.75
C VAL A 37 5.73 7.06 -0.57
N VAL A 38 6.38 6.02 -0.03
CA VAL A 38 5.83 5.25 1.10
C VAL A 38 5.73 6.10 2.37
N GLU A 39 6.75 6.92 2.67
CA GLU A 39 6.73 7.83 3.82
C GLU A 39 5.61 8.87 3.71
N GLU A 40 5.38 9.43 2.51
CA GLU A 40 4.26 10.35 2.28
C GLU A 40 2.91 9.65 2.45
N MET A 41 2.75 8.43 1.92
CA MET A 41 1.51 7.64 2.11
C MET A 41 1.23 7.36 3.59
N ILE A 42 2.27 7.10 4.39
CA ILE A 42 2.13 6.95 5.85
C ILE A 42 1.75 8.29 6.48
N ALA A 43 2.44 9.37 6.14
CA ALA A 43 2.20 10.70 6.70
C ALA A 43 0.79 11.24 6.42
N LEU A 44 0.21 10.88 5.26
CA LEU A 44 -1.15 11.25 4.87
C LEU A 44 -2.21 10.25 5.36
N ASN A 45 -1.84 9.28 6.22
CA ASN A 45 -2.70 8.21 6.71
C ASN A 45 -3.35 7.38 5.60
N PHE A 46 -2.74 7.33 4.41
CA PHE A 46 -3.15 6.39 3.37
C PHE A 46 -2.77 4.96 3.76
N LEU A 47 -1.62 4.80 4.43
CA LEU A 47 -1.14 3.54 4.99
C LEU A 47 -0.80 3.68 6.47
N HIS A 48 -0.95 2.58 7.21
CA HIS A 48 -0.46 2.46 8.57
C HIS A 48 0.79 1.59 8.62
N TYR A 49 1.88 2.16 9.13
CA TYR A 49 3.08 1.41 9.46
C TYR A 49 2.88 0.62 10.76
N ARG A 50 3.23 -0.66 10.73
CA ARG A 50 3.19 -1.56 11.88
C ARG A 50 4.58 -2.12 12.11
N SER A 51 5.14 -1.86 13.30
CA SER A 51 6.44 -2.41 13.70
C SER A 51 6.34 -3.92 13.94
N SER A 52 7.46 -4.62 13.84
CA SER A 52 7.59 -6.05 14.19
C SER A 52 7.65 -6.32 15.69
N ALA A 53 7.51 -5.30 16.53
CA ALA A 53 7.59 -5.43 17.97
C ALA A 53 6.44 -6.28 18.55
N GLU A 54 6.73 -7.06 19.60
CA GLU A 54 5.79 -8.05 20.14
C GLU A 54 4.50 -7.46 20.73
N PHE A 55 4.47 -6.17 21.03
CA PHE A 55 3.29 -5.50 21.55
C PHE A 55 2.28 -5.10 20.45
N PHE A 56 2.64 -5.21 19.16
CA PHE A 56 1.76 -4.97 18.00
C PHE A 56 1.31 -6.28 17.32
N ARG A 57 0.92 -7.28 18.11
CA ARG A 57 0.49 -8.62 17.64
C ARG A 57 -1.02 -8.78 17.49
N ASP A 58 -1.73 -7.73 17.09
CA ASP A 58 -3.14 -7.80 16.71
C ASP A 58 -3.36 -8.32 15.28
N LEU A 59 -2.29 -8.40 14.48
CA LEU A 59 -2.33 -9.01 13.15
C LEU A 59 -2.15 -10.54 13.22
N LEU A 60 -2.96 -11.25 12.44
CA LEU A 60 -2.94 -12.71 12.33
C LEU A 60 -2.73 -13.14 10.87
N PRO A 61 -1.67 -13.92 10.55
CA PRO A 61 -0.58 -14.31 11.45
C PRO A 61 0.27 -13.11 11.86
N SER A 62 0.89 -13.18 13.03
CA SER A 62 1.75 -12.10 13.51
C SER A 62 2.96 -11.91 12.60
N PRO A 63 3.16 -10.71 12.02
CA PRO A 63 4.27 -10.47 11.12
C PRO A 63 5.60 -10.40 11.90
N ARG A 64 6.64 -11.06 11.37
CA ARG A 64 8.00 -11.03 11.94
C ARG A 64 8.82 -9.83 11.47
N VAL A 65 8.29 -9.06 10.53
CA VAL A 65 8.93 -7.90 9.91
C VAL A 65 7.99 -6.71 9.98
N PRO A 66 8.49 -5.46 9.87
CA PRO A 66 7.61 -4.32 9.74
C PRO A 66 6.74 -4.42 8.49
N VAL A 67 5.46 -4.10 8.64
CA VAL A 67 4.46 -4.21 7.57
C VAL A 67 3.66 -2.91 7.44
N LEU A 68 2.98 -2.79 6.32
CA LEU A 68 2.00 -1.74 6.05
C LEU A 68 0.62 -2.37 6.00
N THR A 69 -0.36 -1.71 6.62
CA THR A 69 -1.77 -2.09 6.58
C THR A 69 -2.60 -0.96 6.02
N ALA A 70 -3.85 -1.28 5.64
CA ALA A 70 -4.88 -0.26 5.56
C ALA A 70 -5.09 0.38 6.95
N PRO A 71 -5.51 1.65 7.04
CA PRO A 71 -5.78 2.32 8.31
C PRO A 71 -6.92 1.68 9.13
N SER A 72 -7.88 1.09 8.43
CA SER A 72 -9.08 0.46 9.00
C SER A 72 -9.69 -0.53 8.02
N GLU A 73 -10.63 -1.36 8.48
CA GLU A 73 -11.38 -2.26 7.60
C GLU A 73 -12.20 -1.52 6.53
N PRO A 74 -12.94 -0.42 6.84
CA PRO A 74 -13.59 0.38 5.80
C PRO A 74 -12.61 0.93 4.76
N ALA A 75 -11.41 1.36 5.16
CA ALA A 75 -10.39 1.80 4.22
C ALA A 75 -9.94 0.65 3.30
N ARG A 76 -9.77 -0.56 3.84
CA ARG A 76 -9.44 -1.76 3.05
C ARG A 76 -10.52 -2.07 2.02
N LEU A 77 -11.80 -1.99 2.39
CA LEU A 77 -12.92 -2.18 1.46
C LEU A 77 -12.94 -1.10 0.36
N ALA A 78 -12.68 0.17 0.71
CA ALA A 78 -12.55 1.24 -0.26
C ALA A 78 -11.39 1.01 -1.24
N MET A 79 -10.24 0.52 -0.75
CA MET A 79 -9.11 0.13 -1.60
C MET A 79 -9.47 -1.02 -2.55
N GLN A 80 -10.23 -2.01 -2.10
CA GLN A 80 -10.73 -3.11 -2.93
C GLN A 80 -11.65 -2.59 -4.06
N GLU A 81 -12.61 -1.74 -3.72
CA GLU A 81 -13.50 -1.11 -4.71
C GLU A 81 -12.71 -0.27 -5.72
N LEU A 82 -11.69 0.45 -5.25
CA LEU A 82 -10.82 1.26 -6.10
C LEU A 82 -10.04 0.39 -7.09
N VAL A 83 -9.52 -0.76 -6.64
CA VAL A 83 -8.87 -1.75 -7.52
C VAL A 83 -9.84 -2.31 -8.56
N ILE A 84 -11.06 -2.66 -8.16
CA ILE A 84 -12.07 -3.21 -9.09
C ILE A 84 -12.43 -2.18 -10.17
N LYS A 85 -12.73 -0.93 -9.77
CA LYS A 85 -13.12 0.14 -10.68
C LYS A 85 -12.01 0.54 -11.65
N HIS A 86 -10.77 0.47 -11.20
CA HIS A 86 -9.60 0.95 -11.96
C HIS A 86 -8.66 -0.17 -12.41
N ALA A 87 -9.12 -1.42 -12.46
CA ALA A 87 -8.31 -2.56 -12.86
C ALA A 87 -7.64 -2.39 -14.24
N HIS A 88 -8.30 -1.66 -15.16
CA HIS A 88 -7.76 -1.34 -16.48
C HIS A 88 -6.49 -0.45 -16.43
N LEU A 89 -6.33 0.40 -15.40
CA LEU A 89 -5.16 1.27 -15.24
C LEU A 89 -3.92 0.55 -14.69
N LEU A 90 -4.09 -0.65 -14.11
CA LEU A 90 -2.98 -1.50 -13.67
C LEU A 90 -2.37 -2.30 -14.84
N ASN A 91 -3.16 -2.56 -15.88
CA ASN A 91 -2.75 -3.34 -17.06
C ASN A 91 -2.34 -2.47 -18.25
N ALA A 92 -2.59 -1.16 -18.20
CA ALA A 92 -2.15 -0.23 -19.21
C ALA A 92 -0.64 -0.01 -19.06
N GLN A 93 0.16 -0.46 -20.03
CA GLN A 93 1.54 0.01 -20.14
C GLN A 93 1.53 1.54 -20.32
N PRO A 94 2.49 2.27 -19.72
CA PRO A 94 2.68 3.68 -20.05
C PRO A 94 2.84 3.80 -21.58
N PRO A 95 2.27 4.84 -22.21
CA PRO A 95 2.47 5.03 -23.64
C PRO A 95 3.98 5.07 -23.91
N GLU A 96 4.45 4.25 -24.85
CA GLU A 96 5.81 4.38 -25.37
C GLU A 96 5.92 5.79 -25.96
N GLU A 97 6.73 6.64 -25.31
CA GLU A 97 7.09 7.93 -25.86
C GLU A 97 7.91 7.68 -27.14
N ASN A 98 7.30 7.99 -28.29
CA ASN A 98 7.96 8.08 -29.60
C ASN A 98 8.76 9.37 -29.72
#